data_AF-A0A8J3DWB9-F1
#
_entry.id   AF-A0A8J3DWB9-F1
#
_cell.length_a   1.000
_cell.length_b   1.000
_cell.length_c   1.000
_cell.angle_alpha   90.00
_cell.angle_beta   90.00
_cell.angle_gamma   90.00
#
_symmetry.space_group_name_H-M   'P 1'
#
loop_
_entity.id
_entity.type
_entity.pdbx_description
1 polymer ?
#
loop_
_entity_poly.entity_id
_entity_poly.type
_entity_poly.pdbx_seq_one_letter_code
_entity_poly.pdbx_strand_id
1 'polypeptide(L)' 'MLDGTLSGYWEWFRIDGTKLRSGHFDNGKQVGEWITYDRSGRPHKVTTKKAT' A
#
# COMPACT_ATOMS: atom_id res chain seq x y z
N MET A 1 10.89 21.06 7.44
CA MET A 1 11.11 20.24 6.24
C MET A 1 10.42 18.93 6.54
N LEU A 2 9.37 18.56 5.80
CA LEU A 2 8.75 17.25 6.02
C LEU A 2 9.74 16.25 5.41
N ASP A 3 10.55 15.63 6.27
CA ASP A 3 11.55 14.65 5.85
C ASP A 3 10.84 13.66 4.94
N GLY A 4 11.25 13.57 3.67
CA GLY A 4 10.52 12.97 2.52
C GLY A 4 10.23 11.47 2.62
N THR A 5 9.75 11.04 3.78
CA THR A 5 9.38 9.71 4.18
C THR A 5 7.90 9.53 3.94
N LEU A 6 7.56 8.43 3.28
CA LEU A 6 6.18 8.08 3.02
C LEU A 6 5.47 7.85 4.36
N SER A 7 4.35 8.54 4.57
CA SER A 7 3.49 8.35 5.73
C SER A 7 2.02 8.36 5.28
N GLY A 8 1.16 7.69 6.05
CA GLY A 8 -0.28 7.59 5.77
C GLY A 8 -0.64 6.49 4.78
N TYR A 9 -1.82 6.60 4.18
CA TYR A 9 -2.36 5.63 3.24
C TYR A 9 -1.82 5.85 1.82
N TRP A 10 -1.46 4.77 1.15
CA TRP A 10 -0.91 4.79 -0.20
C TRP A 10 -1.57 3.74 -1.08
N GLU A 11 -1.72 4.10 -2.34
CA GLU A 11 -2.28 3.26 -3.39
C GLU A 11 -1.40 3.30 -4.63
N TRP A 12 -1.23 2.14 -5.25
CA TRP A 12 -0.59 2.02 -6.55
C TRP A 12 -1.62 1.55 -7.55
N PHE A 13 -1.59 2.15 -8.72
CA PHE A 13 -2.46 1.83 -9.84
C PHE A 13 -1.61 1.35 -11.00
N ARG A 14 -2.18 0.46 -11.81
CA ARG A 14 -1.61 0.09 -13.11
C ARG A 14 -1.88 1.19 -14.12
N ILE A 15 -1.29 1.07 -15.31
CA ILE A 15 -1.51 2.03 -16.40
C ILE A 15 -2.97 2.11 -16.86
N ASP A 16 -3.73 1.03 -16.69
CA ASP A 16 -5.17 0.96 -16.98
C ASP A 16 -6.06 1.54 -15.86
N GLY A 17 -5.45 2.05 -14.78
CA GLY A 17 -6.16 2.60 -13.62
C GLY A 17 -6.65 1.55 -12.62
N THR A 18 -6.44 0.25 -12.86
CA THR A 18 -6.80 -0.78 -11.88
C THR A 18 -5.86 -0.71 -10.68
N LYS A 19 -6.42 -0.88 -9.48
CA LYS A 19 -5.63 -0.89 -8.25
C LYS A 19 -4.68 -2.09 -8.28
N LEU A 20 -3.41 -1.85 -8.01
CA LEU A 20 -2.35 -2.86 -7.93
C LEU A 20 -2.10 -3.24 -6.47
N ARG A 21 -1.97 -2.23 -5.61
CA ARG A 21 -1.65 -2.41 -4.19
C ARG A 21 -2.17 -1.25 -3.37
N SER A 22 -2.47 -1.49 -2.10
CA SER A 22 -2.72 -0.43 -1.13
C SER A 22 -2.21 -0.81 0.25
N GLY A 23 -1.96 0.19 1.09
CA GLY A 23 -1.52 -0.02 2.47
C GLY A 23 -1.10 1.28 3.15
N HIS A 24 -0.57 1.16 4.36
CA HIS A 24 -0.09 2.31 5.12
C HIS A 24 1.42 2.32 5.26
N PHE A 25 2.00 3.52 5.23
CA PHE A 25 3.36 3.75 5.67
C PHE A 25 3.39 4.57 6.96
N ASP A 26 4.41 4.30 7.76
CA ASP A 26 4.79 5.09 8.91
C ASP A 26 6.30 5.32 8.84
N ASN A 27 6.73 6.58 8.74
CA ASN A 27 8.13 6.99 8.60
C ASN A 27 8.90 6.18 7.53
N GLY A 28 8.28 5.97 6.37
CA GLY A 28 8.85 5.22 5.23
C GLY A 28 8.77 3.70 5.34
N LYS A 29 8.29 3.14 6.46
CA LYS A 29 8.11 1.69 6.66
C LYS A 29 6.68 1.26 6.39
N GLN A 30 6.51 0.11 5.73
CA GLN A 30 5.19 -0.48 5.50
C GLN A 30 4.60 -0.99 6.81
N VAL A 31 3.44 -0.46 7.21
CA VAL A 31 2.73 -0.83 8.44
C VAL A 31 1.27 -1.19 8.16
N GLY A 32 0.65 -1.92 9.09
CA GLY A 32 -0.75 -2.30 8.99
C GLY A 32 -1.04 -3.31 7.89
N GLU A 33 -2.26 -3.28 7.36
CA GLU A 33 -2.68 -4.18 6.29
C GLU A 33 -2.23 -3.69 4.92
N TRP A 34 -1.71 -4.62 4.14
CA TRP A 34 -1.28 -4.43 2.77
C TRP A 34 -2.05 -5.36 1.86
N ILE A 35 -2.78 -4.77 0.91
CA ILE A 35 -3.63 -5.50 -0.02
C ILE A 35 -2.98 -5.43 -1.40
N THR A 36 -2.73 -6.57 -2.00
CA THR A 36 -2.41 -6.69 -3.44
C THR A 36 -3.66 -7.14 -4.17
N TYR A 37 -3.95 -6.48 -5.27
CA TYR A 37 -5.14 -6.70 -6.06
C TYR A 37 -4.80 -7.43 -7.36
N ASP A 38 -5.71 -8.29 -7.83
CA ASP A 38 -5.58 -8.95 -9.13
C ASP A 38 -5.79 -7.97 -10.31
N ARG A 39 -5.79 -8.48 -11.55
CA ARG A 39 -6.05 -7.68 -12.76
C ARG A 39 -7.46 -7.10 -12.82
N SER A 40 -8.41 -7.69 -12.10
CA SER A 40 -9.79 -7.21 -12.02
C SER A 40 -9.98 -6.18 -10.89
N GLY A 41 -8.92 -5.85 -10.15
CA GLY A 41 -8.98 -4.92 -9.02
C GLY A 41 -9.55 -5.54 -7.74
N ARG A 42 -9.64 -6.86 -7.64
CA ARG A 42 -10.13 -7.56 -6.43
C ARG A 42 -8.97 -7.91 -5.50
N PRO A 43 -9.17 -7.91 -4.17
CA PRO A 43 -8.14 -8.33 -3.22
C PRO A 43 -7.68 -9.76 -3.52
N HIS A 44 -6.42 -9.92 -3.92
CA HIS A 44 -5.80 -11.20 -4.18
C HIS A 44 -5.01 -11.70 -2.98
N LYS A 45 -4.34 -10.77 -2.28
CA LYS A 45 -3.52 -11.09 -1.10
C LYS A 45 -3.57 -9.96 -0.10
N VAL A 46 -3.87 -10.30 1.16
CA VAL A 46 -3.76 -9.39 2.29
C VAL A 46 -2.57 -9.82 3.15
N THR A 47 -1.75 -8.88 3.56
CA THR A 47 -0.58 -9.12 4.42
C THR A 47 -0.54 -8.07 5.51
N THR A 48 -0.45 -8.49 6.76
CA THR A 48 -0.31 -7.57 7.89
C THR A 48 1.17 -7.38 8.22
N LYS A 49 1.62 -6.14 8.21
CA LYS A 49 2.96 -5.73 8.64
C LYS A 49 2.85 -5.10 10.02
N LYS A 50 3.49 -5.71 11.01
CA LYS A 50 3.63 -5.08 12.33
C LYS A 50 4.70 -4.00 12.22
N ALA A 51 4.38 -2.80 12.72
CA ALA A 51 5.39 -1.81 13.01
C ALA A 51 6.20 -2.34 14.19
N THR A 52 7.50 -2.60 13.97
CA THR A 52 8.47 -2.93 15.03
C THR A 52 9.22 -1.66 15.38
#